data_AF-A0A6P0DWZ5-F1
#
_entry.id   AF-A0A6P0DWZ5-F1
#
_cell.length_a   1.000
_cell.length_b   1.000
_cell.length_c   1.000
_cell.angle_alpha   90.00
_cell.angle_beta   90.00
_cell.angle_gamma   90.00
#
_symmetry.space_group_name_H-M   'P 1'
#
loop_
_entity.id
_entity.type
_entity.pdbx_description
1 polymer ?
#
loop_
_entity_poly.entity_id
_entity_poly.type
_entity_poly.pdbx_seq_one_letter_code
_entity_poly.pdbx_strand_id
1 'polypeptide(L)'
;DAPVRREEIETAAVVTRLATSFVRFGHFEHFAASEQLPQLRALADYVIDRFYPASRSEPQPYLALLREIARRTAELMADWQAVGFCHGVMNTDNMSILGLTLDYGPFGFLDGFDANHICNHSDSGGRYAYAQQPQ
;
A
#
# COMPACT_ATOMS: atom_id res chain seq x y z
N ASP A 1 28.29 -14.71 8.15
CA ASP A 1 26.92 -14.43 7.69
C ASP A 1 25.90 -15.15 8.56
N ALA A 2 24.81 -14.48 8.95
CA ALA A 2 23.76 -15.08 9.77
C ALA A 2 22.79 -15.89 8.86
N PRO A 3 22.61 -17.20 9.06
CA PRO A 3 21.75 -18.01 8.20
C PRO A 3 20.26 -17.77 8.48
N VAL A 4 19.43 -17.74 7.44
CA VAL A 4 17.97 -17.63 7.51
C VAL A 4 17.35 -18.75 6.68
N ARG A 5 16.40 -19.49 7.26
CA ARG A 5 15.69 -20.57 6.54
C ARG A 5 14.46 -20.02 5.81
N ARG A 6 14.37 -20.29 4.51
CA ARG A 6 13.19 -20.13 3.64
C ARG A 6 12.93 -21.47 2.93
N GLU A 7 12.75 -21.46 1.61
CA GLU A 7 12.75 -22.68 0.79
C GLU A 7 14.13 -23.37 0.86
N GLU A 8 15.19 -22.57 0.83
CA GLU A 8 16.58 -22.98 1.07
C GLU A 8 17.20 -22.18 2.25
N ILE A 9 18.46 -22.45 2.58
CA ILE A 9 19.22 -21.64 3.55
C ILE A 9 19.81 -20.44 2.84
N GLU A 10 19.40 -19.24 3.25
CA GLU A 10 19.85 -17.97 2.70
C GLU A 10 20.67 -17.18 3.74
N THR A 11 21.24 -16.06 3.30
CA THR A 11 21.98 -15.14 4.17
C THR A 11 21.10 -13.97 4.59
N ALA A 12 21.07 -13.66 5.89
CA ALA A 12 20.37 -12.49 6.38
C ALA A 12 20.93 -11.20 5.78
N ALA A 13 20.04 -10.31 5.34
CA ALA A 13 20.36 -8.96 4.93
C ALA A 13 19.40 -7.97 5.61
N VAL A 14 19.81 -6.71 5.69
CA VAL A 14 18.99 -5.62 6.23
C VAL A 14 18.91 -4.52 5.19
N VAL A 15 17.70 -4.04 4.91
CA VAL A 15 17.47 -2.85 4.10
C VAL A 15 16.96 -1.73 5.00
N THR A 16 17.62 -0.58 4.96
CA THR A 16 17.12 0.63 5.62
C THR A 16 16.08 1.28 4.72
N ARG A 17 14.83 1.35 5.17
CA ARG A 17 13.74 1.99 4.44
C ARG A 17 13.48 3.39 4.99
N LEU A 18 13.25 4.34 4.07
CA LEU A 18 12.92 5.72 4.38
C LEU A 18 11.61 6.07 3.70
N ALA A 19 10.72 6.73 4.43
CA ALA A 19 9.46 7.27 3.90
C ALA A 19 8.99 8.40 4.82
N THR A 20 8.18 9.30 4.28
CA THR A 20 7.52 10.37 5.07
C THR A 20 6.63 9.79 6.16
N SER A 21 6.02 8.63 5.91
CA SER A 21 5.21 7.85 6.85
C SER A 21 5.16 6.39 6.44
N PHE A 22 4.93 5.50 7.41
CA PHE A 22 4.63 4.09 7.21
C PHE A 22 3.20 3.70 7.63
N VAL A 23 2.32 4.70 7.83
CA VAL A 23 0.89 4.45 8.07
C VAL A 23 0.27 3.82 6.80
N ARG A 24 -0.53 2.79 7.03
CA ARG A 24 -1.15 1.91 6.02
C ARG A 24 -2.65 1.87 6.21
N PHE A 25 -3.42 1.41 5.21
CA PHE A 25 -4.87 1.20 5.39
C PHE A 25 -5.14 0.20 6.52
N GLY A 26 -4.34 -0.86 6.61
CA GLY A 26 -4.42 -1.86 7.68
C GLY A 26 -4.31 -1.31 9.12
N HIS A 27 -3.69 -0.15 9.33
CA HIS A 27 -3.66 0.50 10.65
C HIS A 27 -5.05 1.02 11.06
N PHE A 28 -5.80 1.57 10.10
CA PHE A 28 -7.18 2.01 10.35
C PHE A 28 -8.10 0.81 10.54
N GLU A 29 -7.94 -0.23 9.72
CA GLU A 29 -8.70 -1.47 9.84
C GLU A 29 -8.49 -2.15 11.19
N HIS A 30 -7.26 -2.18 11.70
CA HIS A 30 -6.95 -2.76 13.01
C HIS A 30 -7.77 -2.12 14.15
N PHE A 31 -7.79 -0.79 14.22
CA PHE A 31 -8.56 -0.09 15.25
C PHE A 31 -10.07 -0.16 15.00
N ALA A 32 -10.50 -0.11 13.75
CA ALA A 32 -11.92 -0.23 13.39
C ALA A 32 -12.49 -1.62 13.73
N ALA A 33 -11.77 -2.70 13.37
CA ALA A 33 -12.18 -4.08 13.63
C ALA A 33 -12.23 -4.42 15.13
N SER A 34 -11.47 -3.69 15.95
CA SER A 34 -11.46 -3.85 17.41
C SER A 34 -12.36 -2.85 18.13
N GLU A 35 -13.19 -2.08 17.40
CA GLU A 35 -14.07 -1.01 17.93
C GLU A 35 -13.34 0.05 18.78
N GLN A 36 -12.05 0.24 18.54
CA GLN A 36 -11.19 1.20 19.24
C GLN A 36 -11.35 2.60 18.64
N LEU A 37 -12.55 3.16 18.73
CA LEU A 37 -12.90 4.45 18.11
C LEU A 37 -12.02 5.64 18.55
N PRO A 38 -11.60 5.76 19.83
CA PRO A 38 -10.66 6.82 20.23
C PRO A 38 -9.31 6.74 19.50
N GLN A 39 -8.76 5.54 19.37
CA GLN A 39 -7.48 5.28 18.69
C GLN A 39 -7.60 5.49 17.19
N LEU A 40 -8.71 5.04 16.59
CA LEU A 40 -9.02 5.27 15.19
C LEU A 40 -9.08 6.78 14.89
N ARG A 41 -9.75 7.55 15.76
CA ARG A 41 -9.83 9.01 15.65
C ARG A 41 -8.45 9.65 15.82
N ALA A 42 -7.68 9.22 16.83
CA ALA A 42 -6.33 9.74 17.05
C ALA A 42 -5.41 9.48 15.84
N LEU A 43 -5.50 8.31 15.20
CA LEU A 43 -4.77 8.00 13.98
C LEU A 43 -5.20 8.91 12.82
N ALA A 44 -6.51 9.10 12.62
CA ALA A 44 -7.02 9.98 11.58
C ALA A 44 -6.58 11.44 11.80
N ASP A 45 -6.68 11.94 13.03
CA ASP A 45 -6.24 13.28 13.39
C ASP A 45 -4.73 13.47 13.19
N TYR A 46 -3.91 12.49 13.62
CA TYR A 46 -2.47 12.48 13.36
C TYR A 46 -2.17 12.56 11.85
N VAL A 47 -2.85 11.76 11.04
CA VAL A 47 -2.64 11.74 9.58
C VAL A 47 -3.04 13.08 8.96
N ILE A 48 -4.17 13.67 9.37
CA ILE A 48 -4.62 14.98 8.90
C ILE A 48 -3.60 16.05 9.24
N ASP A 49 -3.25 16.21 10.52
CA ASP A 49 -2.41 17.32 10.96
C ASP A 49 -1.02 17.29 10.33
N ARG A 50 -0.49 16.08 10.11
CA ARG A 50 0.91 15.89 9.74
C ARG A 50 1.12 15.76 8.23
N PHE A 51 0.13 15.26 7.49
CA PHE A 51 0.27 14.95 6.06
C PHE A 51 -0.83 15.55 5.17
N TYR A 52 -2.00 15.85 5.73
CA TYR A 52 -3.15 16.40 5.00
C TYR A 52 -3.76 17.63 5.69
N PRO A 53 -2.96 18.67 6.03
CA PRO A 53 -3.46 19.78 6.83
C PRO A 53 -4.60 20.54 6.15
N ALA A 54 -4.67 20.52 4.81
CA ALA A 54 -5.78 21.11 4.06
C ALA A 54 -7.14 20.47 4.40
N SER A 55 -7.18 19.17 4.69
CA SER A 55 -8.41 18.47 5.08
C SER A 55 -8.98 19.00 6.40
N ARG A 56 -8.16 19.56 7.29
CA ARG A 56 -8.61 20.11 8.58
C ARG A 56 -9.54 21.31 8.39
N SER A 57 -9.38 22.06 7.30
CA SER A 57 -10.17 23.25 6.98
C SER A 57 -11.52 22.93 6.30
N GLU A 58 -11.76 21.68 5.91
CA GLU A 58 -12.99 21.27 5.26
C GLU A 58 -14.13 21.05 6.27
N PRO A 59 -15.41 21.27 5.89
CA PRO A 59 -16.55 21.03 6.78
C PRO A 59 -16.64 19.59 7.31
N GLN A 60 -16.10 18.62 6.57
CA GLN A 60 -16.03 17.21 6.95
C GLN A 60 -14.60 16.70 6.79
N PRO A 61 -13.71 16.93 7.77
CA PRO A 61 -12.27 16.67 7.61
C PRO A 61 -11.91 15.22 7.27
N TYR A 62 -12.59 14.25 7.89
CA TYR A 62 -12.34 12.83 7.61
C TYR A 62 -12.82 12.39 6.23
N LEU A 63 -13.92 12.99 5.73
CA LEU A 63 -14.37 12.75 4.35
C LEU A 63 -13.40 13.37 3.35
N ALA A 64 -12.89 14.57 3.62
CA ALA A 64 -11.85 15.21 2.81
C ALA A 64 -10.56 14.38 2.80
N LEU A 65 -10.14 13.85 3.96
CA LEU A 65 -9.03 12.91 4.06
C LEU A 65 -9.25 11.68 3.16
N LEU A 66 -10.40 11.01 3.28
CA LEU A 66 -10.69 9.82 2.48
C LEU A 66 -10.65 10.11 0.96
N ARG A 67 -11.21 11.24 0.53
CA ARG A 67 -11.18 11.66 -0.88
C ARG A 67 -9.76 11.85 -1.40
N GLU A 68 -8.91 12.50 -0.61
CA GLU A 68 -7.53 12.77 -1.00
C GLU A 68 -6.68 11.49 -1.03
N ILE A 69 -6.88 10.57 -0.08
CA ILE A 69 -6.24 9.24 -0.11
C ILE A 69 -6.68 8.47 -1.35
N ALA A 70 -7.97 8.46 -1.67
CA ALA A 70 -8.50 7.78 -2.84
C ALA A 70 -7.91 8.36 -4.14
N ARG A 71 -7.85 9.69 -4.26
CA ARG A 71 -7.23 10.38 -5.41
C ARG A 71 -5.77 9.96 -5.60
N ARG A 72 -4.95 10.01 -4.54
CA ARG A 72 -3.53 9.63 -4.61
C ARG A 72 -3.33 8.15 -4.91
N THR A 73 -4.19 7.28 -4.37
CA THR A 73 -4.14 5.85 -4.69
C THR A 73 -4.49 5.60 -6.15
N ALA A 74 -5.48 6.31 -6.70
CA ALA A 74 -5.82 6.21 -8.11
C ALA A 74 -4.67 6.70 -9.02
N GLU A 75 -3.99 7.80 -8.65
CA GLU A 75 -2.78 8.27 -9.35
C GLU A 75 -1.66 7.22 -9.30
N LEU A 76 -1.42 6.62 -8.14
CA LEU A 76 -0.45 5.54 -7.98
C LEU A 76 -0.77 4.35 -8.91
N MET A 77 -2.03 3.93 -8.97
CA MET A 77 -2.45 2.86 -9.88
C MET A 77 -2.23 3.26 -11.34
N ALA A 78 -2.61 4.49 -11.72
CA ALA A 78 -2.39 5.00 -13.07
C ALA A 78 -0.90 5.01 -13.45
N ASP A 79 -0.03 5.43 -12.54
CA ASP A 79 1.42 5.43 -12.74
C ASP A 79 1.96 4.01 -12.91
N TRP A 80 1.51 3.05 -12.08
CA TRP A 80 1.90 1.64 -12.23
C TRP A 80 1.48 1.06 -13.57
N GLN A 81 0.25 1.33 -14.01
CA GLN A 81 -0.22 0.91 -15.33
C GLN A 81 0.53 1.62 -16.46
N ALA A 82 0.97 2.87 -16.29
CA ALA A 82 1.69 3.58 -17.34
C ALA A 82 3.09 3.00 -17.61
N VAL A 83 3.74 2.46 -16.59
CA VAL A 83 5.11 1.93 -16.67
C VAL A 83 5.20 0.41 -16.69
N GLY A 84 4.05 -0.29 -16.69
CA GLY A 84 4.02 -1.76 -16.66
C GLY A 84 4.52 -2.35 -15.35
N PHE A 85 4.32 -1.67 -14.21
CA PHE A 85 4.69 -2.17 -12.89
C PHE A 85 3.59 -3.06 -12.30
N CYS A 86 3.98 -4.23 -11.81
CA CYS A 86 3.14 -5.20 -11.13
C CYS A 86 3.60 -5.34 -9.67
N HIS A 87 2.76 -5.01 -8.70
CA HIS A 87 3.10 -5.08 -7.28
C HIS A 87 3.05 -6.50 -6.71
N GLY A 88 2.05 -7.30 -7.13
CA GLY A 88 1.89 -8.70 -6.75
C GLY A 88 1.32 -8.99 -5.37
N VAL A 89 1.22 -8.00 -4.47
CA VAL A 89 0.66 -8.17 -3.11
C VAL A 89 -0.03 -6.88 -2.63
N MET A 90 -1.21 -6.58 -3.15
CA MET A 90 -1.97 -5.38 -2.78
C MET A 90 -2.93 -5.62 -1.61
N ASN A 91 -2.43 -6.26 -0.55
CA ASN A 91 -3.17 -6.35 0.70
C ASN A 91 -3.27 -4.95 1.34
N THR A 92 -4.29 -4.73 2.17
CA THR A 92 -4.57 -3.42 2.80
C THR A 92 -3.46 -2.95 3.75
N ASP A 93 -2.68 -3.88 4.30
CA ASP A 93 -1.47 -3.56 5.04
C ASP A 93 -0.31 -3.12 4.13
N ASN A 94 -0.31 -3.40 2.84
CA ASN A 94 0.71 -2.88 1.90
C ASN A 94 0.31 -1.54 1.26
N MET A 95 -0.92 -1.08 1.47
CA MET A 95 -1.40 0.19 0.92
C MET A 95 -1.03 1.37 1.82
N SER A 96 -0.15 2.25 1.32
CA SER A 96 0.23 3.48 2.01
C SER A 96 -0.94 4.45 2.13
N ILE A 97 -1.10 5.07 3.29
CA ILE A 97 -2.04 6.18 3.44
C ILE A 97 -1.66 7.40 2.59
N LEU A 98 -0.39 7.48 2.15
CA LEU A 98 0.16 8.60 1.39
C LEU A 98 0.16 8.41 -0.14
N GLY A 99 -0.31 7.26 -0.63
CA GLY A 99 -0.24 6.91 -2.06
C GLY A 99 1.19 6.60 -2.52
N LEU A 100 2.00 5.99 -1.64
CA LEU A 100 3.36 5.52 -1.95
C LEU A 100 3.36 4.02 -2.26
N THR A 101 4.20 3.58 -3.21
CA THR A 101 4.54 2.15 -3.36
C THR A 101 5.31 1.68 -2.13
N LEU A 102 4.84 0.62 -1.48
CA LEU A 102 5.43 0.05 -0.27
C LEU A 102 5.50 -1.47 -0.36
N ASP A 103 6.42 -2.09 0.39
CA ASP A 103 6.55 -3.55 0.50
C ASP A 103 6.76 -4.28 -0.84
N TYR A 104 7.88 -3.96 -1.49
CA TYR A 104 8.43 -4.71 -2.62
C TYR A 104 8.76 -6.14 -2.21
N GLY A 105 7.92 -7.10 -2.62
CA GLY A 105 8.12 -8.53 -2.46
C GLY A 105 8.21 -9.20 -3.84
N PRO A 106 7.18 -9.96 -4.27
CA PRO A 106 7.13 -10.55 -5.60
C PRO A 106 6.62 -9.53 -6.65
N PHE A 107 7.29 -8.39 -6.76
CA PHE A 107 6.97 -7.38 -7.78
C PHE A 107 7.66 -7.71 -9.11
N GLY A 108 7.17 -7.13 -10.20
CA GLY A 108 7.81 -7.24 -11.52
C GLY A 108 7.48 -6.05 -12.41
N PHE A 109 8.29 -5.88 -13.46
CA PHE A 109 7.95 -5.02 -14.60
C PHE A 109 7.64 -5.90 -15.79
N LEU A 110 6.68 -5.49 -16.63
CA LEU A 110 6.35 -6.22 -17.85
C LEU A 110 7.51 -6.16 -18.85
N ASP A 111 8.05 -7.33 -19.23
CA ASP A 111 9.00 -7.43 -20.34
C ASP A 111 8.27 -7.42 -21.69
N GLY A 112 7.31 -8.32 -21.85
CA GLY A 112 6.33 -8.33 -22.93
C GLY A 112 4.97 -7.96 -22.39
N PHE A 113 4.19 -7.19 -23.14
CA PHE A 113 2.87 -6.80 -22.69
C PHE A 113 1.94 -8.01 -22.56
N ASP A 114 1.52 -8.29 -21.33
CA ASP A 114 0.45 -9.22 -20.99
C ASP A 114 -0.43 -8.57 -19.92
N ALA A 115 -1.67 -8.24 -20.29
CA ALA A 115 -2.62 -7.60 -19.39
C ALA A 115 -2.96 -8.47 -18.17
N ASN A 116 -2.87 -9.79 -18.31
CA ASN A 116 -3.21 -10.75 -17.27
C ASN A 116 -1.97 -11.27 -16.53
N HIS A 117 -0.82 -10.62 -16.71
CA HIS A 117 0.43 -11.04 -16.07
C HIS A 117 0.29 -11.07 -14.54
N ILE A 118 0.68 -12.19 -13.93
CA ILE A 118 0.73 -12.41 -12.49
C ILE A 118 2.20 -12.51 -12.08
N CYS A 119 2.72 -11.48 -11.42
CA CYS A 119 4.12 -11.44 -10.97
C CYS A 119 4.36 -12.26 -9.69
N ASN A 120 3.30 -12.58 -8.93
CA ASN A 120 3.39 -13.34 -7.69
C ASN A 120 3.02 -14.81 -7.90
N HIS A 121 3.99 -15.71 -7.76
CA HIS A 121 3.79 -17.16 -7.90
C HIS A 121 2.77 -17.76 -6.90
N SER A 122 2.51 -17.08 -5.79
CA SER A 122 1.51 -17.51 -4.80
C SER A 122 0.08 -17.03 -5.13
N ASP A 123 -0.08 -16.10 -6.08
CA ASP A 123 -1.39 -15.58 -6.51
C ASP A 123 -2.00 -16.43 -7.64
N SER A 124 -2.33 -17.68 -7.31
CA SER A 124 -2.90 -18.63 -8.29
C SER A 124 -4.26 -18.19 -8.87
N GLY A 125 -4.96 -17.28 -8.19
CA GLY A 125 -6.26 -16.73 -8.63
C GLY A 125 -6.13 -15.45 -9.46
N GLY A 126 -4.94 -14.88 -9.60
CA GLY A 126 -4.71 -13.63 -10.31
C GLY A 126 -5.39 -12.41 -9.67
N ARG A 127 -5.58 -12.42 -8.35
CA ARG A 127 -6.18 -11.31 -7.59
C ARG A 127 -5.40 -10.01 -7.78
N TYR A 128 -4.08 -10.10 -7.92
CA TYR A 128 -3.16 -8.99 -8.07
C TYR A 128 -2.48 -8.98 -9.45
N ALA A 129 -3.14 -9.57 -10.45
CA ALA A 129 -2.68 -9.48 -11.84
C ALA A 129 -2.62 -8.01 -12.31
N TYR A 130 -1.78 -7.73 -13.29
CA TYR A 130 -1.53 -6.38 -13.78
C TYR A 130 -2.81 -5.57 -14.11
N ALA A 131 -3.76 -6.15 -14.84
CA ALA A 131 -5.03 -5.47 -15.16
C ALA A 131 -5.99 -5.34 -13.96
N GLN A 132 -5.76 -6.06 -12.85
CA GLN A 132 -6.59 -6.02 -11.65
C GLN A 132 -6.17 -4.93 -10.66
N GLN A 133 -4.95 -4.39 -10.77
CA GLN A 133 -4.47 -3.37 -9.81
C GLN A 133 -5.38 -2.13 -9.70
N PRO A 134 -6.06 -1.64 -10.76
CA PRO A 134 -6.98 -0.51 -10.65
C PRO A 134 -8.37 -0.82 -10.08
N GLN A 135 -8.75 -2.09 -9.88
CA GLN A 135 -10.09 -2.52 -9.46
C GLN A 135 -10.27 -2.44 -7.93
#